data_AF-A0A7S1F3F8-F1
#
_entry.id   AF-A0A7S1F3F8-F1
#
_cell.length_a   1.000
_cell.length_b   1.000
_cell.length_c   1.000
_cell.angle_alpha   90.00
_cell.angle_beta   90.00
_cell.angle_gamma   90.00
#
_symmetry.space_group_name_H-M   'P 1'
#
loop_
_entity.id
_entity.type
_entity.pdbx_description
1 polymer ?
#
loop_
_entity_poly.entity_id
_entity_poly.type
_entity_poly.pdbx_seq_one_letter_code
_entity_poly.pdbx_strand_id
1 'polypeptide(L)'
;SMAPPLIIPIARQVASTMSMVACGGLLVHLHRDPASGGLLQKQMWHLAIGNVCYLVVRSVIEFLTLCKLLGMRISGPDSVCTMMHFLWSFGSNTAMLVEAHLAVAFLAAICRWSRVLALLSRMFPLLWLVGTGLAALDAVLAHETLGGPTTCTPDDPSLVVAIESALTLSTGSLCYIVACLWMRGSGLVRKRRVWSC
;
A
#
# COMPACT_ATOMS: atom_id res chain seq x y z
N SER A 1 -12.22 -34.38 -14.14
CA SER A 1 -11.22 -33.62 -13.36
C SER A 1 -11.57 -32.13 -13.42
N MET A 2 -12.22 -31.58 -12.39
CA MET A 2 -12.79 -30.20 -12.39
C MET A 2 -12.25 -29.30 -11.26
N ALA A 3 -11.12 -29.66 -10.63
CA ALA A 3 -10.62 -28.96 -9.43
C ALA A 3 -9.66 -27.75 -9.60
N PRO A 4 -9.01 -27.45 -10.76
CA PRO A 4 -8.03 -26.37 -10.79
C PRO A 4 -8.56 -24.91 -10.66
N PRO A 5 -9.80 -24.54 -11.04
CA PRO A 5 -10.17 -23.12 -11.06
C PRO A 5 -10.45 -22.51 -9.67
N LEU A 6 -10.71 -23.32 -8.65
CA LEU A 6 -11.10 -22.82 -7.31
C LEU A 6 -9.92 -22.66 -6.34
N ILE A 7 -8.82 -23.39 -6.53
CA ILE A 7 -7.70 -23.38 -5.58
C ILE A 7 -7.02 -22.00 -5.52
N ILE A 8 -6.82 -21.35 -6.68
CA ILE A 8 -6.11 -20.07 -6.75
C ILE A 8 -6.89 -18.95 -6.05
N PRO A 9 -8.19 -18.72 -6.32
CA PRO A 9 -8.97 -17.69 -5.62
C PRO A 9 -9.08 -17.94 -4.11
N ILE A 10 -9.25 -19.20 -3.68
CA ILE A 10 -9.28 -19.55 -2.24
C ILE A 10 -7.96 -19.21 -1.57
N ALA A 11 -6.82 -19.60 -2.17
CA ALA A 11 -5.51 -19.31 -1.63
C ALA A 11 -5.25 -17.79 -1.51
N ARG A 12 -5.67 -17.02 -2.52
CA ARG A 12 -5.59 -15.55 -2.49
C ARG A 12 -6.44 -14.96 -1.36
N GLN A 13 -7.68 -15.40 -1.21
CA GLN A 13 -8.57 -14.94 -0.13
C GLN A 13 -7.99 -15.22 1.26
N VAL A 14 -7.42 -16.41 1.47
CA VAL A 14 -6.77 -16.78 2.74
C VAL A 14 -5.56 -15.87 2.98
N ALA A 15 -4.71 -15.65 1.98
CA ALA A 15 -3.56 -14.76 2.09
C ALA A 15 -3.98 -13.32 2.43
N SER A 16 -4.95 -12.76 1.70
CA SER A 16 -5.52 -11.43 1.97
C SER A 16 -6.05 -11.31 3.40
N THR A 17 -6.76 -12.34 3.89
CA THR A 17 -7.30 -12.37 5.26
C THR A 17 -6.19 -12.41 6.30
N MET A 18 -5.17 -13.24 6.11
CA MET A 18 -4.01 -13.29 7.01
C MET A 18 -3.25 -11.96 7.03
N SER A 19 -3.08 -11.31 5.87
CA SER A 19 -2.48 -9.98 5.78
C SER A 19 -3.30 -8.92 6.50
N MET A 20 -4.63 -8.97 6.41
CA MET A 20 -5.51 -8.05 7.16
C MET A 20 -5.36 -8.25 8.66
N VAL A 21 -5.34 -9.50 9.14
CA VAL A 21 -5.14 -9.82 10.56
C VAL A 21 -3.78 -9.32 11.03
N ALA A 22 -2.72 -9.51 10.25
CA ALA A 22 -1.39 -8.99 10.57
C ALA A 22 -1.36 -7.45 10.65
N CYS A 23 -1.98 -6.76 9.67
CA CYS A 23 -2.07 -5.30 9.68
C CYS A 23 -2.91 -4.78 10.85
N GLY A 24 -4.03 -5.45 11.17
CA GLY A 24 -4.87 -5.14 12.32
C GLY A 24 -4.14 -5.33 13.65
N GLY A 25 -3.39 -6.43 13.79
CA GLY A 25 -2.53 -6.68 14.94
C GLY A 25 -1.46 -5.61 15.10
N LEU A 26 -0.82 -5.20 14.00
CA LEU A 26 0.13 -4.09 13.99
C LEU A 26 -0.53 -2.78 14.41
N LEU A 27 -1.72 -2.45 13.90
CA LEU A 27 -2.46 -1.24 14.31
C LEU A 27 -2.79 -1.24 15.80
N VAL A 28 -3.26 -2.38 16.34
CA VAL A 28 -3.54 -2.53 17.77
C VAL A 28 -2.27 -2.35 18.60
N HIS A 29 -1.15 -2.93 18.16
CA HIS A 29 0.14 -2.78 18.83
C HIS A 29 0.61 -1.31 18.82
N LEU A 30 0.58 -0.66 17.66
CA LEU A 30 0.97 0.74 17.49
C LEU A 30 0.05 1.70 18.27
N HIS A 31 -1.23 1.37 18.43
CA HIS A 31 -2.17 2.18 19.18
C HIS A 31 -1.95 2.10 20.70
N ARG A 32 -1.50 0.94 21.20
CA ARG A 32 -1.28 0.70 22.64
C ARG A 32 -0.06 1.41 23.21
N ASP A 33 0.91 1.78 22.39
CA ASP A 33 2.13 2.47 22.84
C ASP A 33 2.27 3.86 22.19
N PRO A 34 1.40 4.83 22.50
CA PRO A 34 1.51 6.18 21.95
C PRO A 34 2.73 6.95 22.47
N ALA A 35 3.33 6.50 23.58
CA ALA A 35 4.45 7.18 24.24
C ALA A 35 5.78 7.02 23.49
N SER A 36 5.91 6.00 22.64
CA SER A 36 7.07 5.80 21.77
C SER A 36 6.98 6.54 20.41
N GLY A 37 6.04 7.49 20.29
CA GLY A 37 5.50 8.19 19.10
C GLY A 37 6.45 8.90 18.13
N GLY A 38 7.60 8.30 17.80
CA GLY A 38 8.53 8.75 16.79
C GLY A 38 7.93 8.71 15.38
N LEU A 39 8.60 9.38 14.44
CA LEU A 39 8.17 9.47 13.04
C LEU A 39 7.91 8.09 12.42
N LEU A 40 8.74 7.10 12.74
CA LEU A 40 8.62 5.72 12.23
C LEU A 40 7.30 5.08 12.63
N GLN A 41 6.88 5.23 13.89
CA GLN A 41 5.63 4.63 14.38
C GLN A 41 4.43 5.23 13.65
N LYS A 42 4.43 6.56 13.42
CA LYS A 42 3.39 7.25 12.66
C LYS A 42 3.35 6.74 11.22
N GLN A 43 4.51 6.65 10.54
CA GLN A 43 4.60 6.12 9.18
C GLN A 43 4.07 4.69 9.09
N MET A 44 4.46 3.81 10.02
CA MET A 44 3.98 2.43 10.09
C MET A 44 2.47 2.33 10.35
N TRP A 45 1.91 3.22 11.17
CA TRP A 45 0.47 3.27 11.43
C TRP A 45 -0.30 3.62 10.17
N HIS A 46 0.11 4.67 9.45
CA HIS A 46 -0.52 5.07 8.20
C HIS A 46 -0.32 4.05 7.08
N LEU A 47 0.85 3.39 7.00
CA LEU A 47 1.08 2.28 6.07
C LEU A 47 0.10 1.13 6.34
N ALA A 48 -0.07 0.77 7.62
CA ALA A 48 -1.01 -0.28 8.00
C ALA A 48 -2.46 0.08 7.66
N ILE A 49 -2.86 1.36 7.80
CA ILE A 49 -4.19 1.80 7.36
C ILE A 49 -4.34 1.69 5.85
N GLY A 50 -3.38 2.20 5.07
CA GLY A 50 -3.40 2.11 3.61
C GLY A 50 -3.55 0.65 3.15
N ASN A 51 -2.77 -0.25 3.76
CA ASN A 51 -2.84 -1.69 3.51
C ASN A 51 -4.19 -2.29 3.93
N VAL A 52 -4.77 -1.91 5.06
CA VAL A 52 -6.11 -2.40 5.46
C VAL A 52 -7.16 -1.93 4.46
N CYS A 53 -7.18 -0.65 4.07
CA CYS A 53 -8.11 -0.14 3.07
C CYS A 53 -8.02 -0.92 1.76
N TYR A 54 -6.79 -1.12 1.26
CA TYR A 54 -6.52 -1.93 0.08
C TYR A 54 -7.01 -3.38 0.22
N LEU A 55 -6.65 -4.05 1.32
CA LEU A 55 -6.95 -5.46 1.54
C LEU A 55 -8.44 -5.72 1.75
N VAL A 56 -9.18 -4.78 2.34
CA VAL A 56 -10.66 -4.89 2.49
C VAL A 56 -11.31 -4.91 1.11
N VAL A 57 -10.97 -3.96 0.24
CA VAL A 57 -11.52 -3.90 -1.13
C VAL A 57 -11.12 -5.14 -1.91
N ARG A 58 -9.85 -5.56 -1.77
CA ARG A 58 -9.35 -6.79 -2.40
C ARG A 58 -10.12 -8.03 -1.97
N SER A 59 -10.37 -8.18 -0.68
CA SER A 59 -11.13 -9.29 -0.12
C SER A 59 -12.55 -9.32 -0.66
N VAL A 60 -13.18 -8.15 -0.86
CA VAL A 60 -14.50 -8.06 -1.49
C VAL A 60 -14.45 -8.51 -2.94
N ILE A 61 -13.49 -8.05 -3.74
CA ILE A 61 -13.35 -8.45 -5.16
C ILE A 61 -13.07 -9.96 -5.29
N GLU A 62 -12.17 -10.50 -4.47
CA GLU A 62 -11.85 -11.93 -4.44
C GLU A 62 -13.07 -12.77 -4.04
N PHE A 63 -13.87 -12.31 -3.07
CA PHE A 63 -15.13 -12.94 -2.67
C PHE A 63 -16.19 -12.90 -3.79
N LEU A 64 -16.38 -11.76 -4.46
CA LEU A 64 -17.31 -11.63 -5.57
C LEU A 64 -16.90 -12.54 -6.75
N THR A 65 -15.59 -12.69 -6.99
CA THR A 65 -15.05 -13.61 -7.99
C THR A 65 -15.37 -15.07 -7.64
N LEU A 66 -15.20 -15.46 -6.37
CA LEU A 66 -15.60 -16.79 -5.88
C LEU A 66 -17.10 -17.04 -6.07
N CYS A 67 -17.92 -16.06 -5.71
CA CYS A 67 -19.37 -16.14 -5.90
C CYS A 67 -19.77 -16.40 -7.36
N LYS A 68 -19.11 -15.70 -8.30
CA LYS A 68 -19.31 -15.90 -9.73
C LYS A 68 -18.89 -17.30 -10.19
N LEU A 69 -17.76 -17.81 -9.71
CA LEU A 69 -17.28 -19.17 -10.03
C LEU A 69 -18.24 -20.25 -9.52
N LEU A 70 -19.03 -19.97 -8.48
CA LEU A 70 -20.10 -20.82 -7.97
C LEU A 70 -21.44 -20.67 -8.72
N GLY A 71 -21.48 -19.86 -9.78
CA GLY A 71 -22.67 -19.65 -10.60
C GLY A 71 -23.66 -18.62 -10.05
N MET A 72 -23.29 -17.87 -9.00
CA MET A 72 -24.14 -16.79 -8.49
C MET A 72 -24.08 -15.57 -9.41
N ARG A 73 -25.24 -15.09 -9.85
CA ARG A 73 -25.35 -13.86 -10.66
C ARG A 73 -25.40 -12.66 -9.73
N ILE A 74 -24.32 -11.88 -9.71
CA ILE A 74 -24.22 -10.62 -8.98
C ILE A 74 -24.27 -9.48 -9.99
N SER A 75 -25.34 -8.70 -9.99
CA SER A 75 -25.46 -7.50 -10.81
C SER A 75 -25.40 -6.27 -9.93
N GLY A 76 -24.70 -5.23 -10.38
CA GLY A 76 -24.56 -3.95 -9.70
C GLY A 76 -24.42 -2.82 -10.71
N PRO A 77 -24.68 -1.56 -10.30
CA PRO A 77 -24.48 -0.41 -11.16
C PRO A 77 -22.99 -0.15 -11.40
N ASP A 78 -22.63 0.42 -12.55
CA ASP A 78 -21.26 0.77 -12.93
C ASP A 78 -20.55 1.62 -11.86
N SER A 79 -21.31 2.48 -11.16
CA SER A 79 -20.79 3.32 -10.08
C SER A 79 -20.17 2.52 -8.93
N VAL A 80 -20.63 1.29 -8.68
CA VAL A 80 -20.03 0.42 -7.64
C VAL A 80 -18.66 -0.08 -8.08
N CYS A 81 -18.49 -0.43 -9.37
CA CYS A 81 -17.20 -0.81 -9.92
C CYS A 81 -16.20 0.34 -9.83
N THR A 82 -16.58 1.53 -10.32
CA THR A 82 -15.72 2.73 -10.23
C THR A 82 -15.35 3.06 -8.79
N MET A 83 -16.30 2.95 -7.84
CA MET A 83 -16.02 3.19 -6.43
C MET A 83 -15.06 2.15 -5.84
N MET A 84 -15.23 0.86 -6.17
CA MET A 84 -14.32 -0.19 -5.73
C MET A 84 -12.91 -0.01 -6.31
N HIS A 85 -12.81 0.31 -7.61
CA HIS A 85 -11.53 0.61 -8.26
C HIS A 85 -10.85 1.80 -7.60
N PHE A 86 -11.59 2.90 -7.38
CA PHE A 86 -11.07 4.06 -6.67
C PHE A 86 -10.53 3.71 -5.27
N LEU A 87 -11.28 2.96 -4.46
CA LEU A 87 -10.85 2.59 -3.11
C LEU A 87 -9.64 1.65 -3.13
N TRP A 88 -9.58 0.74 -4.09
CA TRP A 88 -8.42 -0.13 -4.32
C TRP A 88 -7.18 0.70 -4.65
N SER A 89 -7.27 1.57 -5.66
CA SER A 89 -6.16 2.42 -6.10
C SER A 89 -5.76 3.41 -5.00
N PHE A 90 -6.71 3.94 -4.25
CA PHE A 90 -6.44 4.82 -3.10
C PHE A 90 -5.60 4.12 -2.04
N GLY A 91 -5.99 2.90 -1.63
CA GLY A 91 -5.24 2.13 -0.64
C GLY A 91 -3.84 1.77 -1.15
N SER A 92 -3.75 1.28 -2.40
CA SER A 92 -2.49 0.89 -3.03
C SER A 92 -1.51 2.05 -3.18
N ASN A 93 -1.95 3.15 -3.79
CA ASN A 93 -1.10 4.30 -4.09
C ASN A 93 -0.65 4.98 -2.79
N THR A 94 -1.55 5.15 -1.82
CA THR A 94 -1.18 5.70 -0.51
C THR A 94 -0.15 4.83 0.21
N ALA A 95 -0.29 3.49 0.16
CA ALA A 95 0.69 2.59 0.75
C ALA A 95 2.07 2.72 0.08
N MET A 96 2.12 2.72 -1.26
CA MET A 96 3.37 2.89 -2.03
C MET A 96 4.07 4.23 -1.72
N LEU A 97 3.32 5.33 -1.67
CA LEU A 97 3.84 6.64 -1.28
C LEU A 97 4.41 6.65 0.15
N VAL A 98 3.73 5.98 1.09
CA VAL A 98 4.22 5.85 2.47
C VAL A 98 5.47 4.99 2.53
N GLU A 99 5.58 3.91 1.74
CA GLU A 99 6.80 3.10 1.64
C GLU A 99 7.99 3.89 1.08
N ALA A 100 7.77 4.64 0.00
CA ALA A 100 8.79 5.53 -0.55
C ALA A 100 9.24 6.57 0.49
N HIS A 101 8.29 7.17 1.20
CA HIS A 101 8.57 8.14 2.26
C HIS A 101 9.34 7.51 3.43
N LEU A 102 9.00 6.29 3.84
CA LEU A 102 9.71 5.51 4.85
C LEU A 102 11.16 5.22 4.44
N ALA A 103 11.39 4.86 3.17
CA ALA A 103 12.73 4.60 2.64
C ALA A 103 13.61 5.87 2.68
N VAL A 104 13.06 7.03 2.30
CA VAL A 104 13.76 8.32 2.38
C VAL A 104 14.02 8.72 3.83
N ALA A 105 13.05 8.53 4.72
CA ALA A 105 13.21 8.81 6.15
C ALA A 105 14.29 7.93 6.78
N PHE A 106 14.34 6.65 6.41
CA PHE A 106 15.38 5.72 6.85
C PHE A 106 16.77 6.17 6.41
N LEU A 107 16.91 6.55 5.13
CA LEU A 107 18.17 7.10 4.62
C LEU A 107 18.57 8.39 5.37
N ALA A 108 17.64 9.32 5.54
CA ALA A 108 17.89 10.57 6.25
C ALA A 108 18.30 10.34 7.72
N ALA A 109 17.72 9.34 8.39
CA ALA A 109 18.11 8.94 9.73
C ALA A 109 19.53 8.37 9.80
N ILE A 110 19.90 7.50 8.85
CA ILE A 110 21.27 6.95 8.75
C ILE A 110 22.29 8.07 8.49
N CYS A 111 21.98 8.98 7.57
CA CYS A 111 22.83 10.12 7.23
C CYS A 111 22.76 11.25 8.26
N ARG A 112 21.92 11.13 9.30
CA ARG A 112 21.69 12.14 10.36
C ARG A 112 21.23 13.51 9.83
N TRP A 113 20.44 13.52 8.77
CA TRP A 113 19.88 14.72 8.18
C TRP A 113 18.61 15.18 8.91
N SER A 114 18.78 15.77 10.10
CA SER A 114 17.66 16.21 10.96
C SER A 114 16.69 17.17 10.28
N ARG A 115 17.19 18.09 9.44
CA ARG A 115 16.35 19.01 8.65
C ARG A 115 15.44 18.28 7.67
N VAL A 116 15.95 17.22 7.03
CA VAL A 116 15.17 16.40 6.10
C VAL A 116 14.10 15.61 6.84
N LEU A 117 14.42 15.02 7.99
CA LEU A 117 13.44 14.33 8.84
C LEU A 117 12.31 15.28 9.31
N ALA A 118 12.65 16.52 9.69
CA ALA A 118 11.67 17.53 10.07
C ALA A 118 10.78 17.97 8.90
N LEU A 119 11.31 18.00 7.68
CA LEU A 119 10.52 18.27 6.48
C LEU A 119 9.61 17.10 6.15
N LEU A 120 10.13 15.87 6.18
CA LEU A 120 9.39 14.64 5.90
C LEU A 120 8.19 14.48 6.85
N SER A 121 8.35 14.80 8.14
CA SER A 121 7.25 14.73 9.10
C SER A 121 6.12 15.72 8.79
N ARG A 122 6.46 16.91 8.26
CA ARG A 122 5.48 17.93 7.83
C ARG A 122 4.79 17.58 6.52
N MET A 123 5.51 16.92 5.61
CA MET A 123 4.97 16.49 4.31
C MET A 123 4.08 15.26 4.41
N PHE A 124 4.12 14.55 5.54
CA PHE A 124 3.40 13.28 5.69
C PHE A 124 1.89 13.35 5.38
N PRO A 125 1.12 14.35 5.87
CA PRO A 125 -0.31 14.46 5.54
C PRO A 125 -0.57 14.71 4.05
N LEU A 126 0.38 15.32 3.33
CA LEU A 126 0.23 15.59 1.90
C LEU A 126 0.23 14.29 1.07
N LEU A 127 0.83 13.20 1.58
CA LEU A 127 0.82 11.91 0.91
C LEU A 127 -0.60 11.38 0.70
N TRP A 128 -1.51 11.64 1.65
CA TRP A 128 -2.91 11.24 1.52
C TRP A 128 -3.63 12.00 0.41
N LEU A 129 -3.34 13.29 0.27
CA LEU A 129 -3.90 14.12 -0.81
C LEU A 129 -3.37 13.67 -2.17
N VAL A 130 -2.06 13.39 -2.26
CA VAL A 130 -1.45 12.87 -3.49
C VAL A 130 -2.01 11.49 -3.83
N GLY A 131 -2.10 10.57 -2.87
CA GLY A 131 -2.68 9.25 -3.08
C GLY A 131 -4.15 9.30 -3.52
N THR A 132 -4.94 10.20 -2.94
CA THR A 132 -6.33 10.46 -3.37
C THR A 132 -6.39 10.99 -4.80
N GLY A 133 -5.53 11.95 -5.15
CA GLY A 133 -5.45 12.50 -6.50
C GLY A 133 -5.04 11.47 -7.54
N LEU A 134 -4.04 10.63 -7.23
CA LEU A 134 -3.62 9.53 -8.10
C LEU A 134 -4.72 8.49 -8.27
N ALA A 135 -5.43 8.12 -7.20
CA ALA A 135 -6.53 7.18 -7.28
C ALA A 135 -7.73 7.70 -8.08
N ALA A 136 -8.04 9.00 -7.95
CA ALA A 136 -9.07 9.64 -8.76
C ALA A 136 -8.66 9.68 -10.24
N LEU A 137 -7.41 10.03 -10.52
CA LEU A 137 -6.86 10.02 -11.88
C LEU A 137 -6.91 8.61 -12.48
N ASP A 138 -6.49 7.61 -11.73
CA ASP A 138 -6.51 6.22 -12.14
C ASP A 138 -7.93 5.72 -12.40
N ALA A 139 -8.90 6.04 -11.53
CA ALA A 139 -10.30 5.68 -11.72
C ALA A 139 -10.97 6.40 -12.91
N VAL A 140 -10.51 7.60 -13.29
CA VAL A 140 -10.99 8.33 -14.48
C VAL A 140 -10.39 7.77 -15.77
N LEU A 141 -9.13 7.33 -15.72
CA LEU A 141 -8.44 6.76 -16.88
C LEU A 141 -8.82 5.30 -17.12
N ALA A 142 -9.03 4.53 -16.05
CA ALA A 142 -9.55 3.18 -16.09
C ALA A 142 -11.00 3.23 -16.55
N HIS A 143 -11.20 3.07 -17.86
CA HIS A 143 -12.53 2.79 -18.40
C HIS A 143 -12.85 1.35 -17.99
N GLU A 144 -13.47 1.18 -16.82
CA GLU A 144 -14.04 -0.11 -16.46
C GLU A 144 -15.40 -0.22 -17.14
N THR A 145 -15.46 -0.91 -18.27
CA THR A 145 -16.74 -1.31 -18.83
C THR A 145 -17.25 -2.54 -18.08
N LEU A 146 -18.55 -2.59 -17.79
CA LEU A 146 -19.17 -3.80 -17.27
C LEU A 146 -19.09 -4.86 -18.39
N GLY A 147 -18.03 -5.67 -18.38
CA GLY A 147 -17.75 -6.74 -19.37
C GLY A 147 -18.73 -7.91 -19.29
N GLY A 148 -20.02 -7.63 -19.22
CA GLY A 148 -21.10 -8.57 -18.92
C GLY A 148 -21.58 -8.49 -17.46
N PRO A 149 -22.60 -9.30 -17.10
CA PRO A 149 -23.47 -9.03 -15.95
C PRO A 149 -22.85 -9.22 -14.55
N THR A 150 -21.53 -9.43 -14.38
CA THR A 150 -21.01 -9.92 -13.10
C THR A 150 -19.57 -9.56 -12.67
N THR A 151 -18.77 -8.82 -13.45
CA THR A 151 -17.39 -8.47 -13.00
C THR A 151 -16.96 -7.10 -13.48
N CYS A 152 -16.43 -6.30 -12.54
CA CYS A 152 -15.60 -5.14 -12.86
C CYS A 152 -14.25 -5.70 -13.34
N THR A 153 -13.99 -5.60 -14.64
CA THR A 153 -12.71 -5.98 -15.22
C THR A 153 -12.09 -4.74 -15.82
N PRO A 154 -10.85 -4.37 -15.44
CA PRO A 154 -10.16 -3.31 -16.15
C PRO A 154 -9.91 -3.77 -17.59
N ASP A 155 -10.26 -2.93 -18.55
CA ASP A 155 -10.06 -3.21 -19.98
C ASP A 155 -8.57 -3.16 -20.34
N ASP A 156 -7.77 -2.38 -19.61
CA ASP A 156 -6.33 -2.21 -19.82
C ASP A 156 -5.54 -2.19 -18.49
N PRO A 157 -4.25 -2.60 -18.49
CA PRO A 157 -3.39 -2.45 -17.33
C PRO A 157 -3.17 -0.96 -16.98
N SER A 158 -3.37 -0.60 -15.71
CA SER A 158 -3.18 0.79 -15.27
C SER A 158 -1.73 1.25 -15.43
N LEU A 159 -1.52 2.21 -16.34
CA LEU A 159 -0.25 2.90 -16.51
C LEU A 159 0.15 3.68 -15.25
N VAL A 160 -0.84 4.21 -14.50
CA VAL A 160 -0.61 4.96 -13.27
C VAL A 160 0.06 4.07 -12.23
N VAL A 161 -0.52 2.90 -11.98
CA VAL A 161 0.02 1.92 -11.01
C VAL A 161 1.41 1.44 -11.45
N ALA A 162 1.62 1.22 -12.75
CA ALA A 162 2.92 0.79 -13.26
C ALA A 162 4.02 1.85 -13.03
N ILE A 163 3.74 3.12 -13.35
CA ILE A 163 4.67 4.24 -13.14
C ILE A 163 4.96 4.41 -11.64
N GLU A 164 3.93 4.41 -10.81
CA GLU A 164 4.08 4.57 -9.37
C GLU A 164 4.88 3.44 -8.73
N SER A 165 4.62 2.19 -9.13
CA SER A 165 5.38 1.02 -8.70
C SER A 165 6.86 1.16 -9.08
N ALA A 166 7.14 1.59 -10.31
CA ALA A 166 8.50 1.80 -10.79
C ALA A 166 9.23 2.90 -10.01
N LEU A 167 8.56 4.03 -9.74
CA LEU A 167 9.11 5.13 -8.95
C LEU A 167 9.40 4.71 -7.50
N THR A 168 8.47 3.98 -6.88
CA THR A 168 8.59 3.48 -5.50
C THR A 168 9.74 2.49 -5.38
N LEU A 169 9.82 1.51 -6.28
CA LEU A 169 10.91 0.53 -6.33
C LEU A 169 12.26 1.18 -6.57
N SER A 170 12.33 2.14 -7.51
CA SER A 170 13.57 2.86 -7.82
C SER A 170 14.05 3.70 -6.65
N THR A 171 13.13 4.43 -6.01
CA THR A 171 13.42 5.27 -4.84
C THR A 171 13.87 4.42 -3.64
N GLY A 172 13.15 3.34 -3.35
CA GLY A 172 13.49 2.41 -2.28
C GLY A 172 14.86 1.76 -2.48
N SER A 173 15.13 1.28 -3.69
CA SER A 173 16.40 0.65 -4.06
C SER A 173 17.57 1.63 -3.96
N LEU A 174 17.40 2.86 -4.48
CA LEU A 174 18.42 3.91 -4.38
C LEU A 174 18.70 4.27 -2.92
N CYS A 175 17.66 4.48 -2.12
CA CYS A 175 17.80 4.80 -0.70
C CYS A 175 18.57 3.69 0.04
N TYR A 176 18.25 2.43 -0.25
CA TYR A 176 18.92 1.29 0.34
C TYR A 176 20.40 1.18 -0.06
N ILE A 177 20.71 1.36 -1.35
CA ILE A 177 22.09 1.35 -1.86
C ILE A 177 22.92 2.46 -1.19
N VAL A 178 22.40 3.69 -1.17
CA VAL A 178 23.10 4.83 -0.55
C VAL A 178 23.30 4.59 0.94
N ALA A 179 22.29 4.08 1.65
CA ALA A 179 22.41 3.73 3.06
C ALA A 179 23.51 2.68 3.29
N CYS A 180 23.59 1.65 2.45
CA CYS A 180 24.63 0.61 2.53
C CYS A 180 26.03 1.18 2.28
N LEU A 181 26.20 2.01 1.25
CA LEU A 181 27.48 2.66 0.94
C LEU A 181 27.92 3.59 2.07
N TRP A 182 26.98 4.35 2.63
CA TRP A 182 27.23 5.24 3.77
C TRP A 182 27.68 4.48 5.02
N MET A 183 27.00 3.37 5.33
CA MET A 183 27.36 2.51 6.46
C MET A 183 28.75 1.87 6.29
N ARG A 184 29.13 1.50 5.06
CA ARG A 184 30.48 0.98 4.77
C ARG A 184 31.56 2.04 4.95
N GLY A 185 31.34 3.25 4.45
CA GLY A 185 32.30 4.35 4.55
C GLY A 185 32.46 4.91 5.96
N SER A 186 31.40 4.86 6.77
CA SER A 186 31.39 5.44 8.13
C SER A 186 32.05 4.55 9.19
N GLY A 187 32.62 3.40 8.80
CA GLY A 187 33.49 2.55 9.61
C GLY A 187 33.04 2.36 11.06
N LEU A 188 32.06 1.47 11.33
CA LEU A 188 31.77 0.83 12.63
C LEU A 188 31.63 1.68 13.92
N VAL A 189 31.78 3.00 13.90
CA VAL A 189 31.81 3.83 15.12
C VAL A 189 30.44 4.47 15.37
N ARG A 190 29.53 3.70 15.96
CA ARG A 190 28.54 4.07 17.00
C ARG A 190 27.30 3.19 16.93
N LYS A 191 27.37 2.05 17.63
CA LYS A 191 26.17 1.35 18.10
C LYS A 191 25.35 2.28 19.02
N ARG A 192 24.01 2.26 18.85
CA ARG A 192 22.97 2.42 19.90
C ARG A 192 22.09 3.67 20.09
N ARG A 193 22.08 4.74 19.29
CA ARG A 193 21.20 5.90 19.66
C ARG A 193 20.47 6.67 18.54
N VAL A 194 20.07 6.01 17.45
CA VAL A 194 19.38 6.69 16.31
C VAL A 194 17.85 6.67 16.42
N TRP A 195 17.24 5.76 17.18
CA TRP A 195 15.79 5.53 17.14
C TRP A 195 15.00 5.98 18.37
N SER A 196 15.60 6.75 19.27
CA SER A 196 14.98 7.20 20.52
C SER A 196 14.73 8.71 20.57
N CYS A 197 14.40 9.30 19.42
CA CYS A 197 14.05 10.72 19.29
C CYS A 197 12.58 10.90 18.93
#